data_AF-A0A925RD18-F1
#
_entry.id   AF-A0A925RD18-F1
#
_cell.length_a   1.000
_cell.length_b   1.000
_cell.length_c   1.000
_cell.angle_alpha   90.00
_cell.angle_beta   90.00
_cell.angle_gamma   90.00
#
_symmetry.space_group_name_H-M   'P 1'
#
loop_
_entity.id
_entity.type
_entity.pdbx_description
1 polymer ?
#
loop_
_entity_poly.entity_id
_entity_poly.type
_entity_poly.pdbx_seq_one_letter_code
_entity_poly.pdbx_strand_id
1 'polypeptide(L)'
;MARKSWVDPETNEPLIDDYAKKMANFMKAFADGVITESEISDQEARMVDLMRQVEDQLDDATHAKVTRLMCELTAFNIMQFVYEMQMSRATQFRG
;
A
#
# COMPACT_ATOMS: atom_id res chain seq x y z
N MET A 1 17.14 8.38 11.79
CA MET A 1 17.19 8.35 10.31
C MET A 1 16.45 9.57 9.76
N ALA A 2 16.84 10.08 8.60
CA ALA A 2 16.09 11.17 7.95
C ALA A 2 14.69 10.69 7.53
N ARG A 3 13.69 11.58 7.60
CA ARG A 3 12.30 11.29 7.19
C ARG A 3 12.27 11.03 5.68
N LYS A 4 11.74 9.88 5.27
CA LYS A 4 11.46 9.60 3.85
C LYS A 4 10.22 10.39 3.41
N SER A 5 10.30 11.08 2.28
CA SER A 5 9.14 11.75 1.68
C SER A 5 8.09 10.72 1.24
N TRP A 6 6.81 11.05 1.35
CA TRP A 6 5.72 10.22 0.81
C TRP A 6 5.37 10.54 -0.64
N VAL A 7 5.89 11.66 -1.16
CA VAL A 7 5.62 12.18 -2.51
C VAL A 7 6.94 12.38 -3.23
N ASP A 8 6.98 11.99 -4.50
CA ASP A 8 8.10 12.22 -5.39
C ASP A 8 8.17 13.71 -5.78
N PRO A 9 9.32 14.38 -5.61
CA PRO A 9 9.42 15.82 -5.82
C PRO A 9 9.38 16.24 -7.30
N GLU A 10 9.60 15.31 -8.24
CA GLU A 10 9.63 15.61 -9.67
C GLU A 10 8.28 15.31 -10.33
N THR A 11 7.66 14.20 -9.94
CA THR A 11 6.43 13.70 -10.58
C THR A 11 5.16 14.04 -9.78
N ASN A 12 5.28 14.41 -8.50
CA ASN A 12 4.17 14.55 -7.55
C ASN A 12 3.35 13.26 -7.35
N GLU A 13 3.95 12.11 -7.65
CA GLU A 13 3.31 10.80 -7.46
C GLU A 13 3.56 10.25 -6.04
N PRO A 14 2.65 9.41 -5.50
CA PRO A 14 2.86 8.74 -4.23
C PRO A 14 4.03 7.74 -4.30
N LEU A 15 4.97 7.82 -3.36
CA LEU A 15 6.13 6.91 -3.26
C LEU A 15 5.87 5.67 -2.39
N ILE A 16 4.68 5.56 -1.78
CA ILE A 16 4.38 4.52 -0.78
C ILE A 16 4.45 3.12 -1.38
N ASP A 17 3.97 2.93 -2.60
CA ASP A 17 4.01 1.63 -3.28
C ASP A 17 5.44 1.21 -3.61
N ASP A 18 6.31 2.15 -3.96
CA ASP A 18 7.73 1.89 -4.19
C ASP A 18 8.47 1.51 -2.91
N TYR A 19 8.03 2.04 -1.77
CA TYR A 19 8.53 1.59 -0.48
C TYR A 19 8.01 0.19 -0.13
N ALA A 20 6.74 -0.09 -0.40
CA ALA A 20 6.13 -1.41 -0.18
C ALA A 20 6.83 -2.50 -1.00
N LYS A 21 7.10 -2.25 -2.29
CA LYS A 21 7.83 -3.15 -3.19
C LYS A 21 9.24 -3.50 -2.70
N LYS A 22 9.86 -2.62 -1.90
CA LYS A 22 11.20 -2.84 -1.31
C LYS A 22 11.14 -3.57 0.04
N MET A 23 9.96 -3.82 0.59
CA MET A 23 9.84 -4.56 1.84
C MET A 23 10.17 -6.04 1.61
N ALA A 24 11.08 -6.59 2.42
CA ALA A 24 11.57 -7.96 2.24
C ALA A 24 10.46 -9.02 2.33
N ASN A 25 9.49 -8.81 3.22
CA ASN A 25 8.32 -9.67 3.36
C ASN A 25 7.37 -9.56 2.15
N PHE A 26 7.20 -8.37 1.57
CA PHE A 26 6.44 -8.19 0.34
C PHE A 26 7.09 -8.97 -0.81
N MET A 27 8.39 -8.78 -1.05
CA MET A 27 9.12 -9.53 -2.09
C MET A 27 9.03 -11.06 -1.88
N LYS A 28 9.10 -11.52 -0.62
CA LYS A 28 8.99 -12.94 -0.29
C LYS A 28 7.61 -13.51 -0.60
N ALA A 29 6.54 -12.80 -0.27
CA ALA A 29 5.16 -13.25 -0.51
C ALA A 29 4.81 -13.40 -2.01
N PHE A 30 5.58 -12.78 -2.89
CA PHE A 30 5.43 -12.93 -4.35
C PHE A 30 6.46 -13.88 -4.98
N ALA A 31 7.39 -14.44 -4.20
CA ALA A 31 8.54 -15.16 -4.75
C ALA A 31 8.17 -16.48 -5.44
N ASP A 32 7.15 -17.17 -4.96
CA ASP A 32 6.64 -18.44 -5.51
C ASP A 32 5.38 -18.26 -6.38
N GLY A 33 4.91 -17.02 -6.53
CA GLY A 33 3.72 -16.67 -7.30
C GLY A 33 2.39 -17.01 -6.64
N VAL A 34 2.37 -17.46 -5.37
CA VAL A 34 1.15 -17.82 -4.65
C VAL A 34 1.15 -17.21 -3.25
N ILE A 35 0.28 -16.24 -3.04
CA ILE A 35 0.07 -15.69 -1.69
C ILE A 35 -0.85 -16.63 -0.90
N THR A 36 -0.37 -17.12 0.24
CA THR A 36 -1.11 -18.00 1.14
C THR A 36 -1.98 -17.23 2.14
N GLU A 37 -2.96 -17.92 2.74
CA GLU A 37 -3.80 -17.36 3.80
C GLU A 37 -2.96 -16.90 5.01
N SER A 38 -1.94 -17.67 5.38
CA SER A 38 -1.01 -17.30 6.46
C SER A 38 -0.25 -16.02 6.16
N GLU A 39 0.19 -15.80 4.92
CA GLU A 39 0.95 -14.60 4.56
C GLU A 39 0.09 -13.34 4.60
N ILE A 40 -1.18 -13.44 4.21
CA ILE A 40 -2.15 -12.35 4.36
C ILE A 40 -2.41 -12.08 5.84
N SER A 41 -2.68 -13.11 6.64
CA SER A 41 -2.93 -12.96 8.08
C SER A 41 -1.73 -12.33 8.80
N ASP A 42 -0.52 -12.74 8.47
CA ASP A 42 0.72 -12.18 9.00
C ASP A 42 0.90 -10.70 8.60
N GLN A 43 0.52 -10.32 7.37
CA GLN A 43 0.58 -8.94 6.91
C GLN A 43 -0.47 -8.06 7.63
N GLU A 44 -1.69 -8.57 7.79
CA GLU A 44 -2.74 -7.90 8.55
C GLU A 44 -2.32 -7.68 10.01
N ALA A 45 -1.77 -8.71 10.67
CA ALA A 45 -1.30 -8.60 12.04
C ALA A 45 -0.25 -7.49 12.21
N ARG A 46 0.72 -7.41 11.30
CA ARG A 46 1.72 -6.32 11.29
C ARG A 46 1.09 -4.94 11.05
N MET A 47 0.12 -4.85 10.14
CA MET A 47 -0.59 -3.61 9.85
C MET A 47 -1.36 -3.11 11.08
N VAL A 48 -2.12 -3.98 11.73
CA VAL A 48 -2.91 -3.64 12.93
C VAL A 48 -2.02 -3.19 14.09
N ASP A 49 -0.90 -3.88 14.31
CA ASP A 49 0.07 -3.50 15.35
C ASP A 49 0.65 -2.10 15.09
N LEU A 50 1.03 -1.79 13.85
CA LEU A 50 1.50 -0.46 13.47
C LEU A 50 0.43 0.61 13.59
N MET A 51 -0.82 0.32 13.19
CA MET A 51 -1.93 1.26 13.34
C MET A 51 -2.12 1.69 14.78
N ARG A 52 -2.12 0.73 15.73
CA ARG A 52 -2.24 1.03 17.17
C ARG A 52 -1.10 1.90 17.67
N GLN A 53 0.15 1.54 17.35
CA GLN A 53 1.33 2.29 17.77
C GLN A 53 1.33 3.74 17.27
N VAL A 54 0.82 3.96 16.06
CA VAL A 54 0.74 5.30 15.45
C VAL A 54 -0.43 6.08 16.00
N GLU A 55 -1.62 5.47 16.06
CA GLU A 55 -2.87 6.10 16.49
C GLU A 55 -2.76 6.73 17.88
N ASP A 56 -2.13 6.04 18.84
CA ASP A 56 -1.92 6.53 20.21
C ASP A 56 -1.01 7.77 20.31
N GLN A 57 -0.25 8.09 19.26
CA GLN A 57 0.69 9.22 19.24
C GLN A 57 0.12 10.48 18.57
N LEU A 58 -1.06 10.40 17.98
CA LEU A 58 -1.65 11.50 17.21
C LEU A 58 -2.67 12.26 18.07
N ASP A 59 -2.64 13.60 17.99
CA ASP A 59 -3.79 14.39 18.40
C ASP A 59 -4.97 14.19 17.43
N ASP A 60 -6.19 14.54 17.87
CA ASP A 60 -7.42 14.35 17.09
C ASP A 60 -7.34 14.95 15.68
N ALA A 61 -6.73 16.14 15.55
CA ALA A 61 -6.63 16.85 14.28
C ALA A 61 -5.67 16.16 13.30
N THR A 62 -4.55 15.62 13.79
CA THR A 62 -3.58 14.90 13.00
C THR A 62 -4.08 13.49 12.69
N HIS A 63 -4.71 12.83 13.65
CA HIS A 63 -5.38 11.54 13.47
C HIS A 63 -6.40 11.61 12.33
N ALA A 64 -7.28 12.62 12.32
CA ALA A 64 -8.27 12.78 11.26
C ALA A 64 -7.63 12.93 9.86
N LYS A 65 -6.50 13.65 9.76
CA LYS A 65 -5.76 13.80 8.50
C LYS A 65 -5.11 12.49 8.04
N VAL A 66 -4.46 11.77 8.96
CA VAL A 66 -3.81 10.48 8.67
C VAL A 66 -4.86 9.44 8.30
N THR A 67 -5.98 9.38 9.02
CA THR A 67 -7.13 8.52 8.70
C THR A 67 -7.63 8.77 7.28
N ARG A 68 -7.87 10.05 6.93
CA ARG A 68 -8.28 10.40 5.57
C ARG A 68 -7.24 9.97 4.53
N LEU A 69 -5.95 10.20 4.79
CA LEU A 69 -4.87 9.77 3.89
C LEU A 69 -4.87 8.24 3.68
N MET A 70 -5.03 7.45 4.74
CA MET A 70 -5.09 5.98 4.63
C MET A 70 -6.30 5.53 3.80
N CYS A 71 -7.46 6.18 3.96
CA CYS A 71 -8.64 5.92 3.16
C CYS A 71 -8.41 6.23 1.68
N GLU A 72 -7.86 7.40 1.34
CA GLU A 72 -7.56 7.80 -0.04
C GLU A 72 -6.52 6.86 -0.67
N LEU A 73 -5.47 6.47 0.07
CA LEU A 73 -4.47 5.51 -0.40
C LEU A 73 -5.09 4.14 -0.70
N THR A 74 -5.97 3.66 0.19
CA THR A 74 -6.68 2.38 -0.01
C THR A 74 -7.58 2.44 -1.23
N ALA A 75 -8.35 3.51 -1.38
CA ALA A 75 -9.22 3.72 -2.54
C ALA A 75 -8.41 3.79 -3.84
N PHE A 76 -7.31 4.56 -3.85
CA PHE A 76 -6.41 4.68 -4.99
C PHE A 76 -5.84 3.32 -5.41
N ASN A 77 -5.32 2.53 -4.45
CA ASN A 77 -4.73 1.22 -4.74
C ASN A 77 -5.77 0.23 -5.32
N ILE A 78 -7.00 0.23 -4.79
CA ILE A 78 -8.10 -0.58 -5.34
C ILE A 78 -8.44 -0.12 -6.76
N MET A 79 -8.57 1.18 -6.99
CA MET A 79 -8.88 1.75 -8.30
C MET A 79 -7.80 1.41 -9.33
N GLN A 80 -6.52 1.55 -8.95
CA GLN A 80 -5.38 1.23 -9.80
C GLN A 80 -5.36 -0.26 -10.15
N PHE A 81 -5.50 -1.15 -9.16
CA PHE A 81 -5.55 -2.59 -9.40
C PHE A 81 -6.68 -2.99 -10.36
N VAL A 82 -7.88 -2.44 -10.15
CA VAL A 82 -9.03 -2.68 -11.04
C VAL A 82 -8.76 -2.14 -12.45
N TYR A 83 -8.19 -0.96 -12.59
CA TYR A 83 -7.84 -0.37 -13.87
C TYR A 83 -6.83 -1.24 -14.64
N GLU A 84 -5.76 -1.69 -13.98
CA GLU A 84 -4.74 -2.57 -14.57
C GLU A 84 -5.31 -3.92 -15.01
N MET A 85 -6.23 -4.49 -14.22
CA MET A 85 -6.94 -5.72 -14.55
C MET A 85 -7.86 -5.55 -15.77
N GLN A 86 -8.51 -4.40 -15.92
CA GLN A 86 -9.33 -4.10 -17.11
C GLN A 86 -8.47 -3.93 -18.36
N MET A 87 -7.34 -3.23 -18.24
CA MET A 87 -6.43 -2.97 -19.36
C MET A 87 -5.72 -4.25 -19.85
N SER A 88 -5.32 -5.13 -18.93
CA SER A 88 -4.72 -6.43 -19.28
C SER A 88 -5.70 -7.37 -19.99
N ARG A 89 -6.98 -7.38 -19.58
CA ARG A 89 -8.03 -8.09 -20.31
C ARG A 89 -8.23 -7.51 -21.70
N ALA A 90 -8.26 -6.18 -21.83
CA ALA A 90 -8.45 -5.50 -23.11
C ALA A 90 -7.32 -5.77 -24.13
N THR A 91 -6.08 -5.97 -23.67
CA THR A 91 -4.96 -6.35 -24.55
C THR A 91 -5.00 -7.83 -24.95
N GLN A 92 -5.46 -8.73 -24.07
CA GLN A 92 -5.63 -10.16 -24.40
C GLN A 92 -6.70 -10.43 -25.49
N PHE A 93 -7.73 -9.58 -25.62
CA PHE A 93 -8.75 -9.72 -26.67
C PHE A 93 -8.40 -8.99 -27.99
N ARG A 94 -7.24 -8.32 -28.05
CA ARG A 94 -6.75 -7.58 -29.24
C ARG A 94 -5.59 -8.28 -29.96
N GLY A 95 -5.20 -9.48 -29.51
CA GLY A 95 -4.30 -10.40 -30.20
C GLY A 95 -5.01 -11.69 -30.57
#